data_AF-A0A2P4XXF4-F1
#
_entry.id   AF-A0A2P4XXF4-F1
#
_cell.length_a   1.000
_cell.length_b   1.000
_cell.length_c   1.000
_cell.angle_alpha   90.00
_cell.angle_beta   90.00
_cell.angle_gamma   90.00
#
_symmetry.space_group_name_H-M   'P 1'
#
loop_
_entity.id
_entity.type
_entity.pdbx_description
1 polymer ?
#
loop_
_entity_poly.entity_id
_entity_poly.type
_entity_poly.pdbx_seq_one_letter_code
_entity_poly.pdbx_strand_id
1 'polypeptide(L)'
;MFVGVPAATADLSNGSLLRGGYGGVKCLLGVESLSEEDVQFLAKLLSPDVDIRREILTPLADTLEPDSYEFLLALKSISTKRETASLLRHYGGQDLARKVFGMTTSMKRLLDKYRALEAST
;
A
#
# COMPACT_ATOMS: atom_id res chain seq x y z
N MET A 1 8.14 -6.70 -2.23
CA MET A 1 7.50 -6.94 -0.92
C MET A 1 6.26 -7.80 -1.12
N PHE A 2 5.80 -8.55 -0.12
CA PHE A 2 4.49 -9.20 -0.15
C PHE A 2 3.53 -8.53 0.82
N VAL A 3 2.27 -8.37 0.42
CA VAL A 3 1.22 -7.79 1.27
C VAL A 3 0.05 -8.75 1.38
N GLY A 4 -0.50 -8.87 2.59
CA GLY A 4 -1.70 -9.66 2.83
C GLY A 4 -2.95 -8.91 2.39
N VAL A 5 -3.78 -9.56 1.58
CA VAL A 5 -5.14 -9.07 1.29
C VAL A 5 -6.10 -9.75 2.27
N PRO A 6 -6.78 -8.99 3.14
CA PRO A 6 -7.75 -9.57 4.07
C PRO A 6 -8.89 -10.29 3.36
N ALA A 7 -9.37 -11.38 3.94
CA ALA A 7 -10.55 -12.08 3.47
C ALA A 7 -11.82 -11.26 3.68
N ALA A 8 -12.70 -11.26 2.67
CA ALA A 8 -14.04 -10.73 2.82
C ALA A 8 -14.95 -11.78 3.49
N THR A 9 -16.11 -11.34 3.98
CA THR A 9 -17.12 -12.22 4.58
C THR A 9 -17.52 -13.40 3.67
N ALA A 10 -17.58 -13.19 2.36
CA ALA A 10 -17.86 -14.25 1.37
C ALA A 10 -16.70 -15.28 1.24
N ASP A 11 -15.47 -14.87 1.49
CA ASP A 11 -14.32 -15.79 1.47
C ASP A 11 -14.29 -16.68 2.72
N LEU A 12 -14.78 -16.15 3.85
CA LEU A 12 -14.93 -16.91 5.10
C LEU A 12 -16.01 -18.00 4.95
N SER A 13 -17.13 -17.71 4.29
CA SER A 13 -18.22 -18.66 4.11
C SER A 13 -17.88 -19.81 3.16
N ASN A 14 -16.94 -19.60 2.24
CA ASN A 14 -16.57 -20.58 1.21
C ASN A 14 -15.39 -21.48 1.63
N GLY A 15 -14.93 -21.40 2.88
CA GLY A 15 -13.84 -22.24 3.39
C GLY A 15 -12.49 -21.94 2.72
N SER A 16 -12.25 -20.70 2.30
CA SER A 16 -10.94 -20.31 1.77
C SER A 16 -9.83 -20.63 2.78
N LEU A 17 -8.65 -21.00 2.29
CA LEU A 17 -7.46 -21.24 3.11
C LEU A 17 -6.98 -19.91 3.72
N LEU A 18 -7.60 -19.53 4.82
CA LEU A 18 -7.22 -18.35 5.60
C LEU A 18 -5.91 -18.64 6.30
N ARG A 19 -4.87 -17.89 5.96
CA ARG A 19 -3.63 -17.89 6.76
C ARG A 19 -3.86 -17.04 8.01
N GLY A 20 -3.39 -17.52 9.16
CA GLY A 20 -3.48 -16.77 10.43
C GLY A 20 -2.81 -15.40 10.32
N GLY A 21 -3.51 -14.36 10.78
CA GLY A 21 -3.09 -12.95 10.77
C GLY A 21 -4.26 -12.00 10.43
N TYR A 22 -4.32 -10.81 11.07
CA TYR A 22 -5.22 -9.66 10.78
C TYR A 22 -6.66 -9.98 10.30
N GLY A 23 -7.32 -10.98 10.89
CA GLY A 23 -8.70 -11.34 10.53
C GLY A 23 -8.87 -12.42 9.44
N GLY A 24 -7.78 -13.07 9.02
CA GLY A 24 -7.75 -14.09 7.98
C GLY A 24 -7.30 -13.49 6.65
N VAL A 25 -6.10 -13.84 6.18
CA VAL A 25 -5.60 -13.38 4.88
C VAL A 25 -6.13 -14.30 3.78
N LYS A 26 -6.78 -13.73 2.76
CA LYS A 26 -7.25 -14.46 1.56
C LYS A 26 -6.09 -14.87 0.65
N CYS A 27 -5.18 -13.94 0.39
CA CYS A 27 -4.02 -14.18 -0.46
C CYS A 27 -2.86 -13.22 -0.11
N LEU A 28 -1.64 -13.65 -0.40
CA LEU A 28 -0.47 -12.78 -0.43
C LEU A 28 -0.31 -12.25 -1.87
N LEU A 29 -0.11 -10.94 -2.00
CA LEU A 29 0.15 -10.27 -3.27
C LEU A 29 1.61 -9.82 -3.32
N GLY A 30 2.33 -10.19 -4.38
CA GLY A 30 3.65 -9.63 -4.66
C GLY A 30 3.50 -8.20 -5.19
N VAL A 31 4.14 -7.25 -4.54
CA VAL A 31 4.05 -5.82 -4.86
C VAL A 31 5.43 -5.19 -4.97
N GLU A 32 5.53 -4.29 -5.94
CA GLU A 32 6.66 -3.40 -6.15
C GLU A 32 6.37 -2.09 -5.40
N SER A 33 7.37 -1.59 -4.69
CA SER A 33 7.35 -0.30 -4.00
C SER A 33 8.14 0.74 -4.81
N LEU A 34 7.85 2.01 -4.55
CA LEU A 34 8.67 3.10 -5.05
C LEU A 34 9.93 3.22 -4.19
N SER A 35 11.11 3.19 -4.81
CA SER A 35 12.37 3.52 -4.14
C SER A 35 12.47 5.03 -3.90
N GLU A 36 13.39 5.47 -3.04
CA GLU A 36 13.66 6.90 -2.85
C GLU A 36 14.04 7.59 -4.18
N GLU A 37 14.77 6.90 -5.07
CA GLU A 37 15.08 7.39 -6.42
C GLU A 37 13.81 7.53 -7.29
N ASP A 38 12.86 6.59 -7.16
CA ASP A 38 11.56 6.69 -7.85
C ASP A 38 10.75 7.89 -7.35
N VAL A 39 10.75 8.14 -6.03
CA VAL A 39 10.06 9.30 -5.44
C VAL A 39 10.68 10.61 -5.92
N GLN A 40 12.00 10.72 -5.88
CA GLN A 40 12.71 11.92 -6.35
C GLN A 40 12.50 12.16 -7.85
N PHE A 41 12.46 11.08 -8.64
CA PHE A 41 12.19 11.18 -10.06
C PHE A 41 10.75 11.64 -10.33
N LEU A 42 9.76 11.06 -9.63
CA LEU A 42 8.37 11.52 -9.69
C LEU A 42 8.24 13.00 -9.33
N ALA A 43 8.93 13.44 -8.27
CA ALA A 43 8.91 14.84 -7.86
C ALA A 43 9.45 15.80 -8.93
N LYS A 44 10.40 15.36 -9.77
CA LYS A 44 10.92 16.14 -10.90
C LYS A 44 9.96 16.16 -12.09
N LEU A 45 9.25 15.05 -12.32
CA LEU A 45 8.30 14.90 -13.42
C LEU A 45 7.00 15.67 -13.16
N LEU A 46 6.61 15.77 -11.89
CA LEU A 46 5.46 16.53 -11.42
C LEU A 46 5.84 17.98 -11.13
N SER A 47 4.84 18.84 -11.01
CA SER A 47 5.04 20.27 -10.75
C SER A 47 5.71 20.50 -9.37
N PRO A 48 6.54 21.56 -9.21
CA PRO A 48 7.28 21.82 -7.97
C PRO A 48 6.43 22.04 -6.72
N ASP A 49 5.15 22.36 -6.89
CA ASP A 49 4.16 22.59 -5.84
C ASP A 49 3.55 21.30 -5.28
N VAL A 50 3.79 20.14 -5.91
CA VAL A 50 3.26 18.85 -5.47
C VAL A 50 4.22 18.19 -4.49
N ASP A 51 3.82 18.10 -3.21
CA ASP A 51 4.52 17.27 -2.22
C ASP A 51 4.17 15.79 -2.42
N ILE A 52 4.83 15.16 -3.39
CA ILE A 52 4.56 13.77 -3.79
C ILE A 52 4.72 12.78 -2.63
N ARG A 53 5.54 13.10 -1.61
CA ARG A 53 5.74 12.21 -0.44
C ARG A 53 4.47 12.04 0.39
N ARG A 54 3.54 12.99 0.33
CA ARG A 54 2.25 12.90 1.03
C ARG A 54 1.23 12.07 0.26
N GLU A 55 1.43 11.90 -1.04
CA GLU A 55 0.47 11.29 -1.96
C GLU A 55 0.79 9.83 -2.30
N ILE A 56 2.01 9.37 -2.01
CA ILE A 56 2.45 8.00 -2.28
C ILE A 56 2.65 7.19 -1.01
N LEU A 57 2.50 5.88 -1.15
CA LEU A 57 2.91 4.96 -0.10
C LEU A 57 4.42 4.75 -0.12
N THR A 58 5.08 5.22 0.92
CA THR A 58 6.45 4.81 1.26
C THR A 58 6.38 3.60 2.20
N PRO A 59 7.17 2.54 1.95
CA PRO A 59 7.32 1.46 2.92
C PRO A 59 7.72 2.02 4.28
N LEU A 60 7.11 1.49 5.34
CA LEU A 60 7.57 1.75 6.69
C LEU A 60 8.99 1.18 6.81
N ALA A 61 9.87 1.84 7.57
CA ALA A 61 11.21 1.31 7.80
C ALA A 61 11.11 -0.13 8.31
N ASP A 62 11.93 -1.04 7.77
CA ASP A 62 11.94 -2.47 8.10
C ASP A 62 12.15 -2.75 9.61
N THR A 63 12.46 -1.72 10.40
CA THR A 63 12.65 -1.77 11.85
C THR A 63 11.34 -1.78 12.65
N LEU A 64 10.19 -1.45 12.06
CA LEU A 64 8.91 -1.48 12.78
C LEU A 64 8.21 -2.83 12.58
N GLU A 65 8.41 -3.73 13.55
CA GLU A 65 7.74 -5.03 13.54
C GLU A 65 6.21 -4.86 13.63
N PRO A 66 5.42 -5.65 12.86
CA PRO A 66 3.95 -5.52 12.81
C PRO A 66 3.22 -5.83 14.14
N ASP A 67 3.91 -6.40 15.12
CA ASP A 67 3.42 -6.69 16.46
C ASP A 67 4.02 -5.79 17.55
N SER A 68 4.85 -4.82 17.15
CA SER A 68 5.46 -3.87 18.08
C SER A 68 4.40 -3.07 18.85
N TYR A 69 4.73 -2.73 20.10
CA TYR A 69 3.85 -1.93 20.96
C TYR A 69 3.48 -0.58 20.32
N GLU A 70 4.44 0.07 19.67
CA GLU A 70 4.25 1.34 18.95
C GLU A 70 3.25 1.20 17.80
N PHE A 71 3.34 0.12 17.02
CA PHE A 71 2.37 -0.15 15.96
C PHE A 71 0.96 -0.36 16.51
N LEU A 72 0.83 -1.14 17.59
CA LEU A 72 -0.47 -1.36 18.24
C LEU A 72 -1.05 -0.08 18.84
N LEU A 73 -0.22 0.81 19.39
CA LEU A 73 -0.63 2.14 19.84
C LEU A 73 -1.10 3.01 18.67
N ALA A 74 -0.36 3.02 17.56
CA ALA A 74 -0.72 3.76 16.36
C ALA A 74 -2.08 3.32 15.80
N LEU A 75 -2.37 2.01 15.77
CA LEU A 75 -3.67 1.47 15.38
C LEU A 75 -4.80 1.87 16.33
N LYS A 76 -4.50 2.05 17.62
CA LYS A 76 -5.48 2.48 18.63
C LYS A 76 -5.73 3.99 18.62
N SER A 77 -4.88 4.77 17.96
CA SER A 77 -4.98 6.23 17.92
C SER A 77 -6.28 6.71 17.26
N ILE A 78 -6.81 7.84 17.73
CA ILE A 78 -8.03 8.45 17.17
C ILE A 78 -7.78 8.90 15.72
N SER A 79 -6.59 9.43 15.43
CA SER A 79 -6.21 9.89 14.08
C SER A 79 -6.24 8.73 13.07
N THR A 80 -5.57 7.62 13.37
CA THR A 80 -5.58 6.43 12.50
C THR A 80 -6.98 5.88 12.28
N LYS A 81 -7.81 5.85 13.34
CA LYS A 81 -9.21 5.41 13.23
C LYS A 81 -10.03 6.32 12.34
N ARG A 82 -9.87 7.65 12.45
CA ARG A 82 -10.57 8.63 11.60
C ARG A 82 -10.15 8.51 10.14
N GLU A 83 -8.85 8.37 9.88
CA GLU A 83 -8.31 8.20 8.53
C GLU A 83 -8.87 6.92 7.88
N THR A 84 -8.80 5.80 8.62
CA THR A 84 -9.33 4.51 8.17
C THR A 84 -10.84 4.60 7.91
N ALA A 85 -11.61 5.23 8.81
CA ALA A 85 -13.04 5.42 8.64
C ALA A 85 -13.38 6.27 7.40
N SER A 86 -12.58 7.31 7.11
CA SER A 86 -12.74 8.13 5.91
C SER A 86 -12.55 7.30 4.64
N LEU A 87 -11.47 6.52 4.57
CA LEU A 87 -11.19 5.64 3.43
C LEU A 87 -12.31 4.60 3.24
N LEU A 88 -12.70 3.92 4.30
CA LEU A 88 -13.73 2.88 4.24
C LEU A 88 -15.11 3.44 3.88
N ARG A 89 -15.43 4.67 4.30
CA ARG A 89 -16.68 5.33 3.93
C ARG A 89 -16.78 5.62 2.43
N HIS A 90 -15.68 5.98 1.79
CA HIS A 90 -15.68 6.36 0.37
C HIS A 90 -15.42 5.19 -0.56
N TYR A 91 -14.52 4.27 -0.19
CA TYR A 91 -14.03 3.21 -1.07
C TYR A 91 -14.45 1.79 -0.66
N GLY A 92 -14.96 1.63 0.56
CA GLY A 92 -15.21 0.32 1.17
C GLY A 92 -13.91 -0.43 1.54
N GLY A 93 -14.05 -1.51 2.31
CA GLY A 93 -12.92 -2.34 2.74
C GLY A 93 -12.54 -3.47 1.78
N GLN A 94 -13.44 -3.82 0.86
CA GLN A 94 -13.24 -4.97 -0.03
C GLN A 94 -12.08 -4.72 -1.00
N ASP A 95 -11.07 -5.58 -0.89
CA ASP A 95 -9.83 -5.53 -1.67
C ASP A 95 -9.08 -4.19 -1.58
N LEU A 96 -9.32 -3.37 -0.54
CA LEU A 96 -8.71 -2.04 -0.42
C LEU A 96 -7.18 -2.14 -0.43
N ALA A 97 -6.61 -3.08 0.33
CA ALA A 97 -5.18 -3.35 0.32
C ALA A 97 -4.67 -3.67 -1.10
N ARG A 98 -5.34 -4.58 -1.83
CA ARG A 98 -4.96 -4.94 -3.20
C ARG A 98 -4.96 -3.73 -4.13
N LYS A 99 -6.01 -2.89 -4.06
CA LYS A 99 -6.14 -1.69 -4.90
C LYS A 99 -5.03 -0.69 -4.62
N VAL A 100 -4.79 -0.42 -3.34
CA VAL A 100 -3.79 0.54 -2.87
C VAL A 100 -2.38 0.11 -3.29
N PHE A 101 -1.95 -1.09 -2.94
CA PHE A 101 -0.61 -1.55 -3.33
C PHE A 101 -0.49 -1.81 -4.84
N GLY A 102 -1.57 -2.23 -5.49
CA GLY A 102 -1.63 -2.38 -6.95
C GLY A 102 -1.40 -1.07 -7.70
N MET A 103 -1.90 0.05 -7.16
CA MET A 103 -1.63 1.38 -7.72
C MET A 103 -0.15 1.74 -7.61
N THR A 104 0.46 1.54 -6.44
CA THR A 104 1.91 1.77 -6.24
C THR A 104 2.76 0.94 -7.20
N THR A 105 2.45 -0.36 -7.34
CA THR A 105 3.14 -1.25 -8.28
C THR A 105 2.95 -0.80 -9.73
N SER A 106 1.74 -0.36 -10.11
CA SER A 106 1.48 0.13 -11.46
C SER A 106 2.28 1.40 -11.76
N MET A 107 2.37 2.32 -10.79
CA MET A 107 3.19 3.53 -10.90
C MET A 107 4.67 3.20 -11.08
N LYS A 108 5.21 2.27 -10.27
CA LYS A 108 6.60 1.81 -10.40
C LYS A 108 6.90 1.29 -11.81
N ARG A 109 6.05 0.41 -12.34
CA ARG A 109 6.21 -0.14 -13.69
C ARG A 109 6.10 0.91 -14.78
N LEU A 110 5.25 1.92 -14.58
CA LEU A 110 5.14 3.04 -15.51
C LEU A 110 6.42 3.87 -15.53
N LEU A 111 6.99 4.16 -14.35
CA LEU A 111 8.27 4.87 -14.24
C LEU A 111 9.42 4.12 -14.89
N ASP A 112 9.50 2.80 -14.66
CA ASP A 112 10.57 1.97 -15.26
C ASP A 112 10.48 1.98 -16.79
N LYS A 113 9.26 1.91 -17.34
CA LYS A 113 9.03 2.06 -18.79
C LYS A 113 9.39 3.45 -19.29
N TYR A 114 9.04 4.49 -18.56
CA TYR A 114 9.33 5.88 -18.94
C TYR A 114 10.85 6.12 -19.01
N ARG A 115 11.61 5.65 -18.02
CA ARG A 115 13.09 5.73 -18.03
C ARG A 115 13.71 4.94 -19.19
N ALA A 116 13.17 3.76 -19.50
CA ALA A 116 13.64 2.98 -20.63
C ALA A 116 13.43 3.72 -21.97
N LEU A 117 12.34 4.48 -22.08
CA LEU A 117 12.06 5.30 -23.25
C LEU A 117 13.01 6.50 -23.34
N GLU A 118 13.23 7.23 -22.24
CA GLU A 118 14.19 8.34 -22.20
C GLU A 118 15.61 7.89 -22.53
N ALA A 119 16.05 6.71 -22.06
CA ALA A 119 17.38 6.17 -22.36
C ALA A 119 17.54 5.73 -23.83
N SER A 120 16.45 5.61 -24.58
CA SER A 120 16.44 5.21 -25.99
C SER A 120 16.38 6.38 -26.98
N THR A 121 16.31 7.61 -26.47
CA THR A 121 16.25 8.87 -27.24
C THR A 121 17.57 9.64 -27.10
#